data_AF-A0A3R7PF23-F1
#
_entry.id   AF-A0A3R7PF23-F1
#
_cell.length_a   1.000
_cell.length_b   1.000
_cell.length_c   1.000
_cell.angle_alpha   90.00
_cell.angle_beta   90.00
_cell.angle_gamma   90.00
#
_symmetry.space_group_name_H-M   'P 1'
#
loop_
_entity.id
_entity.type
_entity.pdbx_description
1 polymer ?
#
loop_
_entity_poly.entity_id
_entity_poly.type
_entity_poly.pdbx_seq_one_letter_code
_entity_poly.pdbx_strand_id
1 'polypeptide(L)'
;MGRILSAFILLGVTVTPDGPFKRPHPAIWRLTFIISIVYELGLIFLLYQSASGARQLLKFIDPKLGEPLEEKDYGGNCLLYDPEHTDDPYHNIKDKLDLFVPLHFFGWWLKTLLLRDWWLCWVISVMFEILEYTLEHQLPNFSECWWDHWIMDALLCNGLGIYCGLQSLKYFSIKTYHWRGLWNIPTYRGKLRRIIAQFGPYVWVDFDWKPLSSLGRWFSMLGIIAVFLLAELNTFYLKFVLWVEPSHWVNLVRLLFILPWGAVALREVFQFLDDPDVLKFGRQSWLFLAIVCTELLICIKFGWETVTIPFPSHVVTLWIAIFMMLILWTVWNFFIDPHTFKVDSKDVERRREHWSQVRAIETKLSPSETRFIPQFFLDKLTQMRTKED
;
A
#
# COMPACT_ATOMS: atom_id res chain seq x y z
N MET A 1 15.14 4.45 27.71
CA MET A 1 14.64 4.57 26.32
C MET A 1 13.11 4.53 26.24
N GLY A 2 12.43 3.49 26.77
CA GLY A 2 10.96 3.34 26.65
C GLY A 2 10.13 4.54 27.12
N ARG A 3 10.47 5.17 28.26
CA ARG A 3 9.72 6.34 28.78
C ARG A 3 9.79 7.57 27.85
N ILE A 4 10.94 7.80 27.21
CA ILE A 4 11.13 8.91 26.26
C ILE A 4 10.32 8.65 25.00
N LEU A 5 10.34 7.40 24.49
CA LEU A 5 9.57 7.01 23.33
C LEU A 5 8.07 7.15 23.57
N SER A 6 7.56 6.70 24.71
CA SER A 6 6.15 6.87 25.08
C SER A 6 5.76 8.35 25.19
N ALA A 7 6.61 9.19 25.77
CA ALA A 7 6.37 10.63 25.85
C ALA A 7 6.35 11.30 24.46
N PHE A 8 7.29 10.92 23.58
CA PHE A 8 7.33 11.39 22.19
C PHE A 8 6.06 11.00 21.43
N ILE A 9 5.62 9.74 21.54
CA ILE A 9 4.40 9.25 20.90
C ILE A 9 3.18 10.00 21.43
N LEU A 10 3.04 10.13 22.76
CA LEU A 10 1.92 10.81 23.38
C LEU A 10 1.84 12.28 22.93
N LEU A 11 2.95 13.01 23.00
CA LEU A 11 3.02 14.40 22.57
C LEU A 11 2.70 14.51 21.07
N GLY A 12 3.29 13.64 20.25
CA GLY A 12 3.05 13.58 18.80
C GLY A 12 1.56 13.40 18.47
N VAL A 13 0.86 12.49 19.15
CA VAL A 13 -0.59 12.27 18.96
C VAL A 13 -1.42 13.50 19.33
N THR A 14 -0.99 14.29 20.30
CA THR A 14 -1.73 15.50 20.72
C THR A 14 -1.50 16.71 19.81
N VAL A 15 -0.30 16.85 19.24
CA VAL A 15 0.08 18.04 18.45
C VAL A 15 -0.15 17.86 16.95
N THR A 16 -0.08 16.62 16.45
CA THR A 16 -0.19 16.35 15.01
C THR A 16 -1.60 16.70 14.51
N PRO A 17 -1.75 17.40 13.38
CA PRO A 17 -3.06 17.63 12.76
C PRO A 17 -3.74 16.32 12.32
N ASP A 18 -5.05 16.32 12.13
CA ASP A 18 -5.77 15.15 11.58
C ASP A 18 -5.36 14.84 10.14
N GLY A 19 -5.33 13.55 9.80
CA GLY A 19 -5.17 13.07 8.42
C GLY A 19 -6.50 12.90 7.67
N PRO A 20 -6.49 12.30 6.46
CA PRO A 20 -7.69 12.10 5.65
C PRO A 20 -8.68 11.10 6.28
N PHE A 21 -8.19 10.16 7.10
CA PHE A 21 -9.06 9.19 7.76
C PHE A 21 -9.53 9.69 9.14
N LYS A 22 -10.85 9.59 9.39
CA LYS A 22 -11.48 10.02 10.65
C LYS A 22 -11.87 8.87 11.58
N ARG A 23 -12.29 7.72 11.03
CA ARG A 23 -12.73 6.54 11.80
C ARG A 23 -11.64 5.47 11.82
N PRO A 24 -11.48 4.70 12.91
CA PRO A 24 -12.40 4.63 14.07
C PRO A 24 -12.31 5.85 15.00
N HIS A 25 -11.15 6.50 15.08
CA HIS A 25 -10.97 7.78 15.76
C HIS A 25 -9.76 8.54 15.20
N PRO A 26 -9.76 9.89 15.09
CA PRO A 26 -8.63 10.63 14.54
C PRO A 26 -7.31 10.41 15.29
N ALA A 27 -7.37 10.23 16.62
CA ALA A 27 -6.19 9.93 17.44
C ALA A 27 -5.49 8.62 17.03
N ILE A 28 -6.21 7.63 16.50
CA ILE A 28 -5.61 6.39 16.00
C ILE A 28 -4.76 6.69 14.77
N TRP A 29 -5.26 7.50 13.84
CA TRP A 29 -4.50 7.87 12.64
C TRP A 29 -3.30 8.76 12.95
N ARG A 30 -3.43 9.67 13.93
CA ARG A 30 -2.27 10.43 14.44
C ARG A 30 -1.24 9.51 15.10
N LEU A 31 -1.68 8.53 15.88
CA LEU A 31 -0.79 7.52 16.47
C LEU A 31 -0.06 6.75 15.37
N THR A 32 -0.80 6.21 14.40
CA THR A 32 -0.24 5.50 13.25
C THR A 32 0.81 6.34 12.52
N PHE A 33 0.54 7.63 12.23
CA PHE A 33 1.51 8.53 11.59
C PHE A 33 2.77 8.73 12.44
N ILE A 34 2.63 8.92 13.75
CA ILE A 34 3.78 9.08 14.65
C ILE A 34 4.59 7.78 14.77
N ILE A 35 3.95 6.61 14.76
CA ILE A 35 4.66 5.33 14.74
C ILE A 35 5.47 5.19 13.44
N SER A 36 4.96 5.64 12.28
CA SER A 36 5.78 5.65 11.05
C SER A 36 7.01 6.55 11.17
N ILE A 37 6.93 7.68 11.89
CA ILE A 37 8.10 8.55 12.11
C ILE A 37 9.12 7.82 13.01
N VAL A 38 8.65 7.21 14.10
CA VAL A 38 9.52 6.41 14.99
C VAL A 38 10.17 5.27 14.21
N TYR A 39 9.42 4.58 13.36
CA TYR A 39 9.91 3.51 12.52
C TYR A 39 11.00 4.02 11.57
N GLU A 40 10.74 5.12 10.86
CA GLU A 40 11.73 5.74 9.96
C GLU A 40 13.01 6.16 10.69
N LEU A 41 12.91 6.79 11.87
CA LEU A 41 14.08 7.12 12.69
C LEU A 41 14.84 5.86 13.13
N GLY A 42 14.13 4.77 13.42
CA GLY A 42 14.70 3.47 13.73
C GLY A 42 15.44 2.87 12.53
N LEU A 43 14.87 2.98 11.32
CA LEU A 43 15.51 2.53 10.08
C LEU A 43 16.76 3.35 9.78
N ILE A 44 16.71 4.69 9.92
CA ILE A 44 17.88 5.55 9.75
C ILE A 44 18.98 5.12 10.74
N PHE A 45 18.63 4.90 12.01
CA PHE A 45 19.60 4.40 12.98
C PHE A 45 20.19 3.04 12.58
N LEU A 46 19.35 2.11 12.10
CA LEU A 46 19.77 0.79 11.63
C LEU A 46 20.70 0.91 10.42
N LEU A 47 20.40 1.81 9.49
CA LEU A 47 21.19 2.09 8.29
C LEU A 47 22.62 2.53 8.64
N TYR A 48 22.86 3.16 9.79
CA TYR A 48 24.21 3.50 10.26
C TYR A 48 24.96 2.34 10.94
N GLN A 49 24.28 1.25 11.30
CA GLN A 49 24.93 0.08 11.90
C GLN A 49 25.63 -0.79 10.85
N SER A 50 26.51 -1.69 11.28
CA SER A 50 26.95 -2.82 10.46
C SER A 50 25.86 -3.90 10.41
N ALA A 51 25.88 -4.76 9.39
CA ALA A 51 24.92 -5.86 9.28
C ALA A 51 24.97 -6.79 10.52
N SER A 52 26.18 -7.11 11.00
CA SER A 52 26.37 -7.91 12.22
C SER A 52 25.83 -7.19 13.46
N GLY A 53 26.10 -5.89 13.62
CA GLY A 53 25.59 -5.08 14.73
C GLY A 53 24.06 -5.00 14.72
N ALA A 54 23.46 -4.75 13.55
CA ALA A 54 22.02 -4.73 13.36
C ALA A 54 21.36 -6.06 13.76
N ARG A 55 21.93 -7.20 13.34
CA ARG A 55 21.46 -8.54 13.72
C ARG A 55 21.54 -8.78 15.22
N GLN A 56 22.64 -8.38 15.87
CA GLN A 56 22.77 -8.50 17.32
C GLN A 56 21.82 -7.55 18.08
N LEU A 57 21.51 -6.38 17.53
CA LEU A 57 20.52 -5.47 18.12
C LEU A 57 19.11 -6.08 18.15
N LEU A 58 18.76 -6.95 17.20
CA LEU A 58 17.48 -7.65 17.21
C LEU A 58 17.31 -8.60 18.40
N LYS A 59 18.40 -9.05 19.04
CA LYS A 59 18.34 -9.86 20.28
C LYS A 59 17.71 -9.12 21.45
N PHE A 60 17.68 -7.79 21.43
CA PHE A 60 16.95 -6.98 22.42
C PHE A 60 15.43 -7.02 22.22
N ILE A 61 14.96 -7.40 21.03
CA ILE A 61 13.53 -7.59 20.72
C ILE A 61 13.13 -9.03 21.04
N ASP A 62 13.88 -10.01 20.53
CA ASP A 62 13.70 -11.42 20.82
C ASP A 62 15.08 -12.10 20.86
N PRO A 63 15.46 -12.75 21.98
CA PRO A 63 16.76 -13.42 22.11
C PRO A 63 17.06 -14.49 21.05
N LYS A 64 16.04 -15.01 20.35
CA LYS A 64 16.18 -16.01 19.28
C LYS A 64 16.63 -15.40 17.94
N LEU A 65 16.56 -14.09 17.77
CA LEU A 65 16.96 -13.42 16.54
C LEU A 65 18.49 -13.25 16.44
N GLY A 66 18.96 -12.92 15.23
CA GLY A 66 20.37 -12.63 15.00
C GLY A 66 21.27 -13.87 14.90
N GLU A 67 20.67 -15.04 14.72
CA GLU A 67 21.32 -16.29 14.31
C GLU A 67 21.06 -16.56 12.82
N PRO A 68 22.00 -17.17 12.08
CA PRO A 68 21.78 -17.54 10.68
C PRO A 68 20.54 -18.43 10.53
N LEU A 69 19.74 -18.17 9.48
CA LEU A 69 18.58 -18.98 9.15
C LEU A 69 19.02 -20.25 8.42
N GLU A 70 18.33 -21.36 8.68
CA GLU A 70 18.48 -22.57 7.86
C GLU A 70 17.97 -22.30 6.44
N GLU A 71 18.73 -22.73 5.43
CA GLU A 71 18.29 -22.65 4.04
C GLU A 71 17.17 -23.65 3.82
N LYS A 72 15.97 -23.13 3.52
CA LYS A 72 14.83 -23.94 3.09
C LYS A 72 14.72 -23.86 1.58
N ASP A 73 14.71 -25.02 0.93
CA ASP A 73 14.39 -25.14 -0.48
C ASP A 73 12.86 -25.11 -0.66
N TYR A 74 12.38 -24.18 -1.49
CA TYR A 74 10.97 -23.99 -1.81
C TYR A 74 10.60 -24.52 -3.20
N GLY A 75 11.58 -24.86 -4.04
CA GLY A 75 11.43 -25.13 -5.48
C GLY A 75 12.03 -26.46 -5.95
N GLY A 76 12.49 -27.31 -5.05
CA GLY A 76 13.19 -28.57 -5.38
C GLY A 76 12.36 -29.57 -6.21
N ASN A 77 11.18 -29.99 -5.74
CA ASN A 77 10.31 -30.93 -6.44
C ASN A 77 8.95 -30.29 -6.79
N CYS A 78 8.71 -30.05 -8.07
CA CYS A 78 7.49 -29.41 -8.55
C CYS A 78 6.40 -30.37 -9.03
N LEU A 79 6.52 -31.66 -8.74
CA LEU A 79 5.48 -32.64 -9.04
C LEU A 79 4.27 -32.42 -8.13
N LEU A 80 3.10 -32.21 -8.76
CA LEU A 80 1.82 -32.15 -8.05
C LEU A 80 1.46 -33.49 -7.39
N TYR A 81 1.86 -34.58 -8.04
CA TYR A 81 1.78 -35.94 -7.53
C TYR A 81 3.17 -36.53 -7.61
N ASP A 82 3.80 -36.75 -6.47
CA ASP A 82 5.11 -37.40 -6.38
C ASP A 82 4.91 -38.93 -6.22
N PRO A 83 5.16 -39.72 -7.27
CA PRO A 83 5.05 -41.18 -7.18
C PRO A 83 6.14 -41.81 -6.31
N GLU A 84 7.23 -41.10 -5.98
CA GLU A 84 8.34 -41.60 -5.18
C GLU A 84 8.07 -41.51 -3.67
N HIS A 85 7.21 -40.57 -3.24
CA HIS A 85 6.70 -40.46 -1.88
C HIS A 85 5.39 -41.22 -1.69
N THR A 86 5.47 -42.54 -1.46
CA THR A 86 4.27 -43.41 -1.39
C THR A 86 3.33 -43.11 -0.23
N ASP A 87 3.85 -42.55 0.87
CA ASP A 87 3.05 -42.26 2.08
C ASP A 87 2.34 -40.90 2.01
N ASP A 88 2.92 -39.92 1.29
CA ASP A 88 2.27 -38.64 0.99
C ASP A 88 2.58 -38.13 -0.43
N PRO A 89 1.90 -38.66 -1.46
CA PRO A 89 2.15 -38.26 -2.85
C PRO A 89 1.81 -36.79 -3.15
N TYR A 90 1.08 -36.10 -2.27
CA TYR A 90 0.63 -34.71 -2.47
C TYR A 90 1.30 -33.73 -1.49
N HIS A 91 2.43 -34.10 -0.88
CA HIS A 91 3.14 -33.28 0.11
C HIS A 91 3.43 -31.87 -0.39
N ASN A 92 3.89 -31.70 -1.65
CA ASN A 92 4.18 -30.39 -2.24
C ASN A 92 2.96 -29.44 -2.26
N ILE A 93 1.75 -29.98 -2.39
CA ILE A 93 0.51 -29.18 -2.34
C ILE A 93 0.13 -28.90 -0.88
N LYS A 94 0.16 -29.92 -0.02
CA LYS A 94 -0.26 -29.79 1.39
C LYS A 94 0.59 -28.80 2.15
N ASP A 95 1.90 -28.80 1.93
CA ASP A 95 2.85 -27.89 2.58
C ASP A 95 2.54 -26.41 2.27
N LYS A 96 1.89 -26.15 1.13
CA LYS A 96 1.50 -24.80 0.69
C LYS A 96 0.07 -24.41 1.13
N LEU A 97 -0.79 -25.35 1.51
CA LEU A 97 -2.18 -25.04 1.88
C LEU A 97 -2.34 -24.46 3.30
N ASP A 98 -1.36 -24.60 4.18
CA ASP A 98 -1.57 -24.40 5.63
C ASP A 98 -1.58 -22.91 6.05
N LEU A 99 -0.52 -22.16 5.76
CA LEU A 99 -0.40 -20.73 6.10
C LEU A 99 -0.35 -19.82 4.87
N PHE A 100 0.16 -20.33 3.76
CA PHE A 100 0.49 -19.54 2.59
C PHE A 100 -0.77 -19.08 1.83
N VAL A 101 -1.73 -19.98 1.57
CA VAL A 101 -3.00 -19.64 0.92
C VAL A 101 -3.81 -18.57 1.69
N PRO A 102 -4.05 -18.71 3.02
CA PRO A 102 -4.73 -17.66 3.77
C PRO A 102 -4.00 -16.31 3.72
N LEU A 103 -2.67 -16.30 3.84
CA LEU A 103 -1.89 -15.06 3.81
C LEU A 103 -1.96 -14.36 2.44
N HIS A 104 -1.85 -15.11 1.33
CA HIS A 104 -2.00 -14.54 -0.02
C HIS A 104 -3.41 -14.01 -0.25
N PHE A 105 -4.44 -14.81 0.06
CA PHE A 105 -5.84 -14.41 -0.10
C PHE A 105 -6.18 -13.14 0.70
N PHE A 106 -5.90 -13.13 2.02
CA PHE A 106 -6.20 -11.97 2.85
C PHE A 106 -5.28 -10.78 2.54
N GLY A 107 -4.03 -11.04 2.16
CA GLY A 107 -3.11 -10.04 1.69
C GLY A 107 -3.68 -9.29 0.49
N TRP A 108 -4.09 -10.00 -0.55
CA TRP A 108 -4.69 -9.40 -1.74
C TRP A 108 -6.04 -8.76 -1.50
N TRP A 109 -6.87 -9.34 -0.65
CA TRP A 109 -8.10 -8.69 -0.21
C TRP A 109 -7.82 -7.30 0.42
N LEU A 110 -6.85 -7.21 1.34
CA LEU A 110 -6.46 -5.95 1.97
C LEU A 110 -5.78 -4.98 1.00
N LYS A 111 -4.91 -5.46 0.12
CA LYS A 111 -4.28 -4.65 -0.94
C LYS A 111 -5.33 -4.05 -1.87
N THR A 112 -6.36 -4.81 -2.23
CA THR A 112 -7.47 -4.29 -3.05
C THR A 112 -8.32 -3.25 -2.33
N LEU A 113 -8.54 -3.37 -1.01
CA LEU A 113 -9.20 -2.31 -0.23
C LEU A 113 -8.40 -1.00 -0.21
N LEU A 114 -7.09 -1.11 -0.35
CA LEU A 114 -6.13 -0.01 -0.33
C LEU A 114 -5.94 0.62 -1.72
N LEU A 115 -5.78 -0.17 -2.79
CA LEU A 115 -5.59 0.29 -4.18
C LEU A 115 -6.89 0.69 -4.87
N ARG A 116 -8.00 0.06 -4.48
CA ARG A 116 -9.37 0.33 -4.92
C ARG A 116 -9.63 0.23 -6.42
N ASP A 117 -8.77 -0.47 -7.15
CA ASP A 117 -8.89 -0.60 -8.60
C ASP A 117 -8.51 -2.00 -9.07
N TRP A 118 -9.33 -2.57 -9.96
CA TRP A 118 -9.14 -3.92 -10.49
C TRP A 118 -7.87 -4.04 -11.31
N TRP A 119 -7.69 -3.12 -12.27
CA TRP A 119 -6.59 -3.18 -13.22
C TRP A 119 -5.25 -3.04 -12.50
N LEU A 120 -5.13 -2.07 -11.61
CA LEU A 120 -3.93 -1.82 -10.82
C LEU A 120 -3.58 -3.02 -9.92
N CYS A 121 -4.57 -3.65 -9.29
CA CYS A 121 -4.32 -4.85 -8.47
C CYS A 121 -3.76 -6.00 -9.32
N TRP A 122 -4.33 -6.27 -10.49
CA TRP A 122 -3.83 -7.33 -11.37
C TRP A 122 -2.45 -7.03 -11.93
N VAL A 123 -2.19 -5.78 -12.31
CA VAL A 123 -0.85 -5.38 -12.77
C VAL A 123 0.18 -5.62 -11.67
N ILE A 124 -0.08 -5.17 -10.44
CA ILE A 124 0.83 -5.40 -9.32
C ILE A 124 0.97 -6.90 -9.03
N SER A 125 -0.12 -7.67 -9.09
CA SER A 125 -0.07 -9.12 -8.83
C SER A 125 0.83 -9.83 -9.81
N VAL A 126 0.61 -9.62 -11.11
CA VAL A 126 1.40 -10.27 -12.15
C VAL A 126 2.84 -9.76 -12.16
N MET A 127 3.06 -8.46 -11.93
CA MET A 127 4.42 -7.92 -11.84
C MET A 127 5.19 -8.47 -10.64
N PHE A 128 4.51 -8.77 -9.54
CA PHE A 128 5.17 -9.39 -8.39
C PHE A 128 5.63 -10.82 -8.70
N GLU A 129 4.80 -11.66 -9.34
CA GLU A 129 5.23 -13.00 -9.81
C GLU A 129 6.46 -12.91 -10.74
N ILE A 130 6.47 -11.95 -11.67
CA ILE A 130 7.62 -11.73 -12.56
C ILE A 130 8.86 -11.29 -11.77
N LEU A 131 8.70 -10.50 -10.71
CA LEU A 131 9.81 -10.11 -9.84
C LEU A 131 10.35 -11.27 -9.03
N GLU A 132 9.51 -12.21 -8.59
CA GLU A 132 9.97 -13.42 -7.92
C GLU A 132 10.83 -14.27 -8.87
N TYR A 133 10.36 -14.57 -10.09
CA TYR A 133 11.21 -15.20 -11.11
C TYR A 133 12.48 -14.40 -11.42
N THR A 134 12.39 -13.08 -11.43
CA THR A 134 13.54 -12.21 -11.69
C THR A 134 14.60 -12.35 -10.60
N LEU A 135 14.20 -12.58 -9.35
CA LEU A 135 15.05 -12.50 -8.16
C LEU A 135 15.26 -13.84 -7.45
N GLU A 136 14.75 -14.96 -7.97
CA GLU A 136 14.97 -16.31 -7.44
C GLU A 136 16.45 -16.68 -7.32
N HIS A 137 17.29 -16.16 -8.22
CA HIS A 137 18.73 -16.33 -8.19
C HIS A 137 19.42 -15.58 -7.03
N GLN A 138 18.74 -14.61 -6.41
CA GLN A 138 19.23 -13.86 -5.24
C GLN A 138 18.64 -14.41 -3.94
N LEU A 139 17.36 -14.78 -3.95
CA LEU A 139 16.65 -15.25 -2.77
C LEU A 139 16.01 -16.62 -3.05
N PRO A 140 16.46 -17.70 -2.37
CA PRO A 140 15.86 -19.03 -2.50
C PRO A 140 14.36 -19.06 -2.17
N ASN A 141 13.89 -18.12 -1.34
CA ASN A 141 12.47 -17.92 -1.03
C ASN A 141 11.58 -17.62 -2.25
N PHE A 142 12.14 -17.13 -3.35
CA PHE A 142 11.40 -16.85 -4.59
C PHE A 142 11.49 -17.99 -5.61
N SER A 143 12.29 -19.02 -5.34
CA SER A 143 12.37 -20.20 -6.19
C SER A 143 11.21 -21.11 -5.83
N GLU A 144 10.05 -20.87 -6.43
CA GLU A 144 8.85 -21.67 -6.25
C GLU A 144 8.44 -22.35 -7.56
N CYS A 145 7.49 -23.28 -7.48
CA CYS A 145 7.06 -24.03 -8.64
C CYS A 145 6.23 -23.18 -9.60
N TRP A 146 6.30 -23.47 -10.90
CA TRP A 146 5.57 -22.68 -11.90
C TRP A 146 4.05 -22.65 -11.67
N TRP A 147 3.48 -23.75 -11.16
CA TRP A 147 2.07 -23.84 -10.85
C TRP A 147 1.73 -23.12 -9.54
N ASP A 148 2.71 -22.93 -8.66
CA ASP A 148 2.58 -22.14 -7.44
C ASP A 148 2.36 -20.68 -7.83
N HIS A 149 3.32 -20.08 -8.52
CA HIS A 149 3.25 -18.71 -9.04
C HIS A 149 1.96 -18.40 -9.81
N TRP A 150 1.67 -19.17 -10.85
CA TRP A 150 0.61 -18.77 -11.79
C TRP A 150 -0.78 -19.29 -11.42
N ILE A 151 -0.88 -20.51 -10.89
CA ILE A 151 -2.17 -21.11 -10.58
C ILE A 151 -2.54 -20.80 -9.13
N MET A 152 -1.68 -21.15 -8.18
CA MET A 152 -2.02 -20.99 -6.76
C MET A 152 -2.01 -19.54 -6.32
N ASP A 153 -0.95 -18.78 -6.64
CA ASP A 153 -0.83 -17.40 -6.22
C ASP A 153 -1.62 -16.47 -7.12
N ALA A 154 -1.17 -16.21 -8.35
CA ALA A 154 -1.78 -15.20 -9.20
C ALA A 154 -3.26 -15.44 -9.48
N LEU A 155 -3.64 -16.67 -9.86
CA LEU A 155 -5.01 -16.96 -10.27
C LEU A 155 -5.94 -17.22 -9.09
N LEU A 156 -5.58 -18.13 -8.18
CA LEU A 156 -6.46 -18.55 -7.09
C LEU A 156 -6.39 -17.57 -5.91
N CYS A 157 -5.27 -17.47 -5.21
CA CYS A 157 -5.19 -16.68 -3.97
C CYS A 157 -5.36 -15.18 -4.24
N ASN A 158 -4.56 -14.65 -5.15
CA ASN A 158 -4.51 -13.23 -5.48
C ASN A 158 -5.80 -12.85 -6.22
N GLY A 159 -6.18 -13.60 -7.26
CA GLY A 159 -7.41 -13.38 -8.01
C GLY A 159 -8.69 -13.42 -7.17
N LEU A 160 -8.84 -14.41 -6.27
CA LEU A 160 -9.99 -14.48 -5.35
C LEU A 160 -9.95 -13.36 -4.31
N GLY A 161 -8.77 -13.05 -3.76
CA GLY A 161 -8.58 -11.93 -2.84
C GLY A 161 -9.00 -10.60 -3.46
N ILE A 162 -8.56 -10.34 -4.70
CA ILE A 162 -8.94 -9.16 -5.48
C ILE A 162 -10.45 -9.14 -5.72
N TYR A 163 -11.05 -10.25 -6.16
CA TYR A 163 -12.49 -10.32 -6.38
C TYR A 163 -13.28 -9.99 -5.11
N CYS A 164 -12.98 -10.64 -3.99
CA CYS A 164 -13.61 -10.38 -2.70
C CYS A 164 -13.37 -8.93 -2.23
N GLY A 165 -12.19 -8.39 -2.51
CA GLY A 165 -11.83 -7.00 -2.25
C GLY A 165 -12.76 -6.05 -2.99
N LEU A 166 -12.92 -6.24 -4.30
CA LEU A 166 -13.85 -5.45 -5.12
C LEU A 166 -15.30 -5.54 -4.65
N GLN A 167 -15.78 -6.72 -4.24
CA GLN A 167 -17.13 -6.84 -3.69
C GLN A 167 -17.28 -6.02 -2.40
N SER A 168 -16.24 -6.01 -1.57
CA SER A 168 -16.18 -5.20 -0.35
C SER A 168 -16.19 -3.69 -0.67
N LEU A 169 -15.45 -3.26 -1.71
CA LEU A 169 -15.46 -1.88 -2.19
C LEU A 169 -16.86 -1.44 -2.62
N LYS A 170 -17.54 -2.25 -3.44
CA LYS A 170 -18.92 -1.99 -3.90
C LYS A 170 -19.88 -1.86 -2.72
N TYR A 171 -19.73 -2.74 -1.72
CA TYR A 171 -20.52 -2.67 -0.49
C TYR A 171 -20.31 -1.36 0.28
N PHE A 172 -19.07 -0.86 0.36
CA PHE A 172 -18.76 0.38 1.07
C PHE A 172 -19.15 1.65 0.29
N SER A 173 -19.06 1.64 -1.04
CA SER A 173 -19.44 2.76 -1.92
C SER A 173 -20.96 3.02 -1.90
N ILE A 174 -21.78 1.96 -1.86
CA ILE A 174 -23.25 2.06 -1.90
C ILE A 174 -23.86 2.39 -0.52
N LYS A 175 -23.07 2.35 0.56
CA LYS A 175 -23.62 2.46 1.92
C LYS A 175 -24.03 3.90 2.27
N THR A 176 -25.33 4.10 2.47
CA THR A 176 -25.86 5.36 3.03
C THR A 176 -25.55 5.47 4.53
N TYR A 177 -24.92 6.57 4.94
CA TYR A 177 -24.54 6.80 6.33
C TYR A 177 -25.66 7.54 7.08
N HIS A 178 -26.31 6.86 8.03
CA HIS A 178 -27.29 7.48 8.91
C HIS A 178 -26.62 8.06 10.17
N TRP A 179 -26.70 9.38 10.32
CA TRP A 179 -26.15 10.13 11.48
C TRP A 179 -27.09 10.14 12.69
N ARG A 180 -27.71 9.00 13.04
CA ARG A 180 -28.51 8.89 14.27
C ARG A 180 -27.61 8.67 15.48
N GLY A 181 -27.88 9.41 16.57
CA GLY A 181 -27.22 9.21 17.87
C GLY A 181 -27.57 7.85 18.48
N LEU A 182 -26.65 7.28 19.26
CA LEU A 182 -26.82 5.95 19.88
C LEU A 182 -28.05 5.90 20.80
N TRP A 183 -28.38 7.02 21.44
CA TRP A 183 -29.54 7.21 22.32
C TRP A 183 -30.88 7.14 21.58
N ASN A 184 -30.90 7.44 20.29
CA ASN A 184 -32.11 7.42 19.46
C ASN A 184 -32.39 6.03 18.84
N ILE A 185 -31.58 5.02 19.18
CA ILE A 185 -31.76 3.64 18.69
C ILE A 185 -32.43 2.82 19.80
N PRO A 186 -33.69 2.36 19.61
CA PRO A 186 -34.46 1.73 20.68
C PRO A 186 -33.97 0.32 21.03
N THR A 187 -33.32 -0.40 20.10
CA THR A 187 -32.94 -1.80 20.28
C THR A 187 -31.45 -1.98 20.60
N TYR A 188 -31.13 -2.90 21.52
CA TYR A 188 -29.74 -3.26 21.84
C TYR A 188 -28.99 -3.81 20.62
N ARG A 189 -29.65 -4.64 19.78
CA ARG A 189 -29.08 -5.11 18.51
C ARG A 189 -28.75 -3.95 17.56
N GLY A 190 -29.61 -2.93 17.49
CA GLY A 190 -29.37 -1.73 16.70
C GLY A 190 -28.19 -0.90 17.23
N LYS A 191 -28.07 -0.77 18.56
CA LYS A 191 -26.93 -0.10 19.21
C LYS A 191 -25.62 -0.84 18.92
N LEU A 192 -25.59 -2.16 19.05
CA LEU A 192 -24.43 -2.99 18.73
C LEU A 192 -24.04 -2.85 17.25
N ARG A 193 -25.01 -2.95 16.33
CA ARG A 193 -24.76 -2.73 14.89
C ARG A 193 -24.20 -1.33 14.61
N ARG A 194 -24.68 -0.30 15.32
CA ARG A 194 -24.18 1.07 15.18
C ARG A 194 -22.74 1.21 15.69
N ILE A 195 -22.39 0.56 16.79
CA ILE A 195 -21.03 0.52 17.34
C ILE A 195 -20.09 -0.16 16.36
N ILE A 196 -20.44 -1.35 15.86
CA ILE A 196 -19.64 -2.08 14.86
C ILE A 196 -19.47 -1.22 13.59
N ALA A 197 -20.51 -0.50 13.17
CA ALA A 197 -20.43 0.39 12.01
C ALA A 197 -19.49 1.59 12.20
N GLN A 198 -19.06 1.93 13.42
CA GLN A 198 -18.05 2.99 13.65
C GLN A 198 -16.63 2.55 13.27
N PHE A 199 -16.38 1.25 13.17
CA PHE A 199 -15.11 0.73 12.67
C PHE A 199 -15.04 0.73 11.14
N GLY A 200 -16.17 0.98 10.47
CA GLY A 200 -16.19 1.23 9.04
C GLY A 200 -15.70 2.64 8.68
N PRO A 201 -15.42 2.88 7.39
CA PRO A 201 -15.02 4.19 6.90
C PRO A 201 -16.06 5.27 7.21
N TYR A 202 -15.59 6.51 7.34
CA TYR A 202 -16.46 7.67 7.54
C TYR A 202 -17.05 8.15 6.21
N VAL A 203 -16.18 8.27 5.19
CA VAL A 203 -16.50 8.44 3.77
C VAL A 203 -15.70 7.38 3.02
N TRP A 204 -16.32 6.72 2.05
CA TRP A 204 -15.61 5.86 1.12
C TRP A 204 -15.44 6.63 -0.20
N VAL A 205 -14.19 6.82 -0.61
CA VAL A 205 -13.84 7.51 -1.86
C VAL A 205 -13.42 6.44 -2.85
N ASP A 206 -14.11 6.35 -3.98
CA ASP A 206 -13.72 5.45 -5.06
C ASP A 206 -12.52 6.03 -5.80
N PHE A 207 -11.52 5.20 -6.12
CA PHE A 207 -10.32 5.66 -6.80
C PHE A 207 -10.46 5.42 -8.30
N ASP A 208 -10.49 6.52 -9.04
CA ASP A 208 -10.51 6.52 -10.50
C ASP A 208 -9.16 7.02 -11.03
N TRP A 209 -8.20 6.09 -11.09
CA TRP A 209 -6.79 6.41 -11.36
C TRP A 209 -6.55 7.00 -12.74
N LYS A 210 -7.36 6.65 -13.75
CA LYS A 210 -7.25 7.11 -15.15
C LYS A 210 -5.79 7.24 -15.62
N PRO A 211 -5.00 6.14 -15.64
CA PRO A 211 -3.57 6.17 -15.96
C PRO A 211 -3.26 6.88 -17.28
N LEU A 212 -4.12 6.71 -18.28
CA LEU A 212 -3.92 7.24 -19.64
C LEU A 212 -4.50 8.64 -19.86
N SER A 213 -4.96 9.37 -18.82
CA SER A 213 -5.59 10.68 -19.03
C SER A 213 -4.59 11.80 -19.33
N SER A 214 -3.34 11.66 -18.90
CA SER A 214 -2.26 12.61 -19.18
C SER A 214 -0.92 11.91 -18.99
N LEU A 215 0.12 12.38 -19.69
CA LEU A 215 1.46 11.80 -19.57
C LEU A 215 2.00 11.88 -18.12
N GLY A 216 1.70 12.98 -17.41
CA GLY A 216 2.07 13.12 -15.99
C GLY A 216 1.36 12.10 -15.09
N ARG A 217 0.07 11.84 -15.31
CA ARG A 217 -0.66 10.78 -14.57
C ARG A 217 -0.14 9.39 -14.94
N TRP A 218 0.22 9.13 -16.19
CA TRP A 218 0.82 7.87 -16.60
C TRP A 218 2.13 7.58 -15.85
N PHE A 219 3.08 8.53 -15.85
CA PHE A 219 4.32 8.38 -15.09
C PHE A 219 4.08 8.28 -13.57
N SER A 220 3.09 8.99 -13.05
CA SER A 220 2.72 8.87 -11.64
C SER A 220 2.21 7.47 -11.31
N MET A 221 1.42 6.85 -12.20
CA MET A 221 0.95 5.47 -12.03
C MET A 221 2.09 4.45 -12.10
N LEU A 222 3.03 4.62 -13.03
CA LEU A 222 4.24 3.80 -13.08
C LEU A 222 5.07 3.94 -11.79
N GLY A 223 5.20 5.16 -11.27
CA GLY A 223 5.86 5.42 -9.99
C GLY A 223 5.15 4.77 -8.81
N ILE A 224 3.82 4.81 -8.75
CA ILE A 224 3.03 4.12 -7.72
C ILE A 224 3.25 2.62 -7.78
N ILE A 225 3.18 2.02 -8.98
CA ILE A 225 3.44 0.58 -9.16
C ILE A 225 4.86 0.23 -8.70
N ALA A 226 5.87 1.01 -9.11
CA ALA A 226 7.26 0.78 -8.73
C ALA A 226 7.47 0.86 -7.21
N VAL A 227 6.95 1.89 -6.54
CA VAL A 227 7.07 2.05 -5.08
C VAL A 227 6.32 0.94 -4.35
N PHE A 228 5.17 0.49 -4.85
CA PHE A 228 4.41 -0.60 -4.25
C PHE A 228 5.18 -1.92 -4.33
N LEU A 229 5.65 -2.30 -5.52
CA LEU A 229 6.46 -3.50 -5.74
C LEU A 229 7.76 -3.46 -4.92
N LEU A 230 8.39 -2.29 -4.82
CA LEU A 230 9.57 -2.09 -3.99
C LEU A 230 9.29 -2.30 -2.50
N ALA A 231 8.16 -1.79 -1.99
CA ALA A 231 7.74 -2.01 -0.61
C ALA A 231 7.47 -3.50 -0.31
N GLU A 232 6.93 -4.23 -1.29
CA GLU A 232 6.76 -5.68 -1.20
C GLU A 232 8.10 -6.40 -1.19
N LEU A 233 8.99 -6.11 -2.15
CA LEU A 233 10.35 -6.68 -2.17
C LEU A 233 11.12 -6.41 -0.88
N ASN A 234 11.05 -5.20 -0.33
CA ASN A 234 11.68 -4.87 0.95
C ASN A 234 11.22 -5.79 2.09
N THR A 235 9.98 -6.29 2.04
CA THR A 235 9.47 -7.24 3.04
C THR A 235 10.23 -8.58 3.00
N PHE A 236 10.69 -9.01 1.82
CA PHE A 236 11.47 -10.23 1.66
C PHE A 236 12.97 -10.00 1.91
N TYR A 237 13.53 -8.90 1.39
CA TYR A 237 14.94 -8.61 1.59
C TYR A 237 15.28 -8.23 3.03
N LEU A 238 14.44 -7.47 3.73
CA LEU A 238 14.75 -7.08 5.12
C LEU A 238 14.83 -8.30 6.03
N LYS A 239 13.87 -9.23 5.92
CA LYS A 239 13.90 -10.45 6.73
C LYS A 239 15.13 -11.32 6.40
N PHE A 240 15.53 -11.36 5.12
CA PHE A 240 16.74 -12.08 4.69
C PHE A 240 18.01 -11.44 5.26
N VAL A 241 18.25 -10.14 5.02
CA VAL A 241 19.50 -9.47 5.42
C VAL A 241 19.65 -9.35 6.94
N LEU A 242 18.53 -9.31 7.67
CA LEU A 242 18.50 -9.22 9.14
C LEU A 242 18.39 -10.58 9.85
N TRP A 243 18.32 -11.69 9.11
CA TRP A 243 18.10 -13.03 9.67
C TRP A 243 16.87 -13.13 10.56
N VAL A 244 15.73 -12.67 10.03
CA VAL A 244 14.42 -12.81 10.67
C VAL A 244 13.67 -13.91 9.94
N GLU A 245 13.29 -14.97 10.66
CA GLU A 245 12.55 -16.09 10.09
C GLU A 245 11.20 -15.60 9.49
N PRO A 246 10.75 -16.14 8.33
CA PRO A 246 9.49 -15.74 7.71
C PRO A 246 8.27 -15.82 8.64
N SER A 247 8.21 -16.84 9.50
CA SER A 247 7.12 -17.09 10.47
C SER A 247 7.15 -16.15 11.69
N HIS A 248 8.25 -15.40 11.87
CA HIS A 248 8.46 -14.60 13.07
C HIS A 248 7.46 -13.44 13.18
N TRP A 249 6.92 -13.24 14.38
CA TRP A 249 5.87 -12.25 14.65
C TRP A 249 6.28 -10.80 14.33
N VAL A 250 7.57 -10.49 14.32
CA VAL A 250 8.10 -9.15 13.93
C VAL A 250 7.69 -8.80 12.50
N ASN A 251 7.71 -9.77 11.58
CA ASN A 251 7.27 -9.56 10.20
C ASN A 251 5.78 -9.23 10.16
N LEU A 252 4.96 -9.96 10.92
CA LEU A 252 3.52 -9.70 11.04
C LEU A 252 3.25 -8.30 11.61
N VAL A 253 3.93 -7.92 12.69
CA VAL A 253 3.78 -6.58 13.30
C VAL A 253 4.18 -5.49 12.31
N ARG A 254 5.27 -5.68 11.56
CA ARG A 254 5.68 -4.74 10.50
C ARG A 254 4.58 -4.60 9.43
N LEU A 255 4.02 -5.70 8.94
CA LEU A 255 2.93 -5.68 7.95
C LEU A 255 1.66 -5.01 8.49
N LEU A 256 1.31 -5.25 9.75
CA LEU A 256 0.17 -4.60 10.42
C LEU A 256 0.31 -3.07 10.49
N PHE A 257 1.54 -2.54 10.53
CA PHE A 257 1.80 -1.11 10.50
C PHE A 257 1.90 -0.54 9.08
N ILE A 258 2.54 -1.26 8.15
CA ILE A 258 2.69 -0.84 6.75
C ILE A 258 1.32 -0.69 6.09
N LEU A 259 0.37 -1.59 6.36
CA LEU A 259 -0.95 -1.53 5.75
C LEU A 259 -1.68 -0.19 5.97
N PRO A 260 -1.89 0.30 7.21
CA PRO A 260 -2.54 1.59 7.43
C PRO A 260 -1.67 2.78 6.97
N TRP A 261 -0.34 2.69 7.01
CA TRP A 261 0.54 3.73 6.43
C TRP A 261 0.36 3.86 4.93
N GLY A 262 0.39 2.73 4.22
CA GLY A 262 0.15 2.64 2.79
C GLY A 262 -1.25 3.10 2.41
N ALA A 263 -2.27 2.76 3.21
CA ALA A 263 -3.65 3.19 2.96
C ALA A 263 -3.83 4.71 3.02
N VAL A 264 -3.22 5.37 4.02
CA VAL A 264 -3.24 6.84 4.13
C VAL A 264 -2.38 7.45 3.02
N ALA A 265 -1.18 6.92 2.78
CA ALA A 265 -0.27 7.40 1.75
C ALA A 265 -0.91 7.37 0.36
N LEU A 266 -1.55 6.27 -0.04
CA LEU A 266 -2.21 6.17 -1.35
C LEU A 266 -3.45 7.03 -1.46
N ARG A 267 -4.21 7.20 -0.37
CA ARG A 267 -5.34 8.13 -0.36
C ARG A 267 -4.89 9.58 -0.56
N GLU A 268 -3.75 9.96 0.01
CA GLU A 268 -3.12 11.27 -0.17
C GLU A 268 -2.55 11.42 -1.60
N VAL A 269 -1.89 10.39 -2.15
CA VAL A 269 -1.39 10.40 -3.54
C VAL A 269 -2.55 10.53 -4.54
N PHE A 270 -3.61 9.74 -4.36
CA PHE A 270 -4.79 9.81 -5.22
C PHE A 270 -5.40 11.21 -5.20
N GLN A 271 -5.54 11.82 -4.03
CA GLN A 271 -6.04 13.19 -3.91
C GLN A 271 -5.13 14.19 -4.60
N PHE A 272 -3.81 14.08 -4.45
CA PHE A 272 -2.88 14.97 -5.14
C PHE A 272 -2.97 14.86 -6.67
N LEU A 273 -3.26 13.67 -7.21
CA LEU A 273 -3.39 13.44 -8.66
C LEU A 273 -4.76 13.79 -9.23
N ASP A 274 -5.79 13.82 -8.41
CA ASP A 274 -7.18 13.95 -8.85
C ASP A 274 -7.86 15.27 -8.45
N ASP A 275 -7.53 15.82 -7.28
CA ASP A 275 -8.09 17.05 -6.74
C ASP A 275 -7.37 18.29 -7.29
N PRO A 276 -8.01 19.12 -8.15
CA PRO A 276 -7.36 20.27 -8.76
C PRO A 276 -6.91 21.35 -7.76
N ASP A 277 -7.45 21.33 -6.55
CA ASP A 277 -7.17 22.33 -5.52
C ASP A 277 -6.00 21.91 -4.60
N VAL A 278 -5.50 20.67 -4.73
CA VAL A 278 -4.42 20.13 -3.90
C VAL A 278 -3.12 20.13 -4.68
N LEU A 279 -2.25 21.06 -4.33
CA LEU A 279 -0.92 21.22 -4.96
C LEU A 279 0.22 20.64 -4.11
N LYS A 280 -0.08 20.13 -2.91
CA LYS A 280 0.91 19.61 -1.97
C LYS A 280 0.78 18.11 -1.85
N PHE A 281 1.90 17.44 -1.93
CA PHE A 281 1.98 16.02 -1.68
C PHE A 281 1.77 15.71 -0.20
N GLY A 282 1.15 14.57 0.08
CA GLY A 282 0.76 14.14 1.42
C GLY A 282 1.94 13.92 2.36
N ARG A 283 1.76 14.23 3.64
CA ARG A 283 2.80 14.04 4.66
C ARG A 283 3.05 12.55 4.95
N GLN A 284 2.02 11.70 4.94
CA GLN A 284 2.21 10.27 5.09
C GLN A 284 2.79 9.71 3.80
N SER A 285 2.39 10.20 2.62
CA SER A 285 2.99 9.79 1.36
C SER A 285 4.50 10.06 1.31
N TRP A 286 4.95 11.25 1.74
CA TRP A 286 6.38 11.55 1.86
C TRP A 286 7.10 10.63 2.84
N LEU A 287 6.52 10.43 4.03
CA LEU A 287 7.12 9.59 5.06
C LEU A 287 7.18 8.13 4.64
N PHE A 288 6.13 7.62 3.99
CA PHE A 288 6.09 6.25 3.49
C PHE A 288 7.09 6.03 2.35
N LEU A 289 7.26 7.02 1.46
CA LEU A 289 8.30 6.99 0.45
C LEU A 289 9.70 6.96 1.09
N ALA A 290 9.94 7.78 2.11
CA ALA A 290 11.20 7.76 2.87
C ALA A 290 11.46 6.38 3.48
N ILE A 291 10.46 5.78 4.13
CA ILE A 291 10.53 4.41 4.67
C ILE A 291 10.95 3.41 3.59
N VAL A 292 10.24 3.37 2.46
CA VAL A 292 10.55 2.41 1.38
C VAL A 292 11.97 2.63 0.84
N CYS A 293 12.41 3.88 0.69
CA CYS A 293 13.77 4.19 0.27
C CYS A 293 14.82 3.78 1.31
N THR A 294 14.61 4.10 2.58
CA THR A 294 15.55 3.76 3.66
C THR A 294 15.66 2.24 3.85
N GLU A 295 14.55 1.51 3.73
CA GLU A 295 14.54 0.04 3.72
C GLU A 295 15.34 -0.53 2.54
N LEU A 296 15.14 0.00 1.33
CA LEU A 296 15.93 -0.41 0.16
C LEU A 296 17.44 -0.18 0.41
N LEU A 297 17.80 0.98 0.96
CA LEU A 297 19.20 1.28 1.29
C LEU A 297 19.78 0.30 2.31
N ILE A 298 19.00 -0.11 3.31
CA ILE A 298 19.41 -1.13 4.27
C ILE A 298 19.61 -2.47 3.56
N CYS A 299 18.68 -2.89 2.71
CA CYS A 299 18.77 -4.12 1.93
C CYS A 299 20.03 -4.15 1.07
N ILE A 300 20.33 -3.07 0.34
CA ILE A 300 21.54 -2.95 -0.49
C ILE A 300 22.80 -2.96 0.39
N LYS A 301 22.82 -2.20 1.49
CA LYS A 301 23.99 -2.10 2.36
C LYS A 301 24.31 -3.43 3.04
N PHE A 302 23.31 -4.12 3.55
CA PHE A 302 23.50 -5.35 4.34
C PHE A 302 23.55 -6.61 3.48
N GLY A 303 22.96 -6.58 2.29
CA GLY A 303 22.92 -7.68 1.34
C GLY A 303 23.76 -7.43 0.07
N TRP A 304 24.83 -6.64 0.16
CA TRP A 304 25.63 -6.24 -1.01
C TRP A 304 26.05 -7.43 -1.87
N GLU A 305 26.57 -8.50 -1.26
CA GLU A 305 26.99 -9.71 -1.95
C GLU A 305 25.83 -10.33 -2.75
N THR A 306 24.66 -10.45 -2.14
CA THR A 306 23.43 -10.98 -2.76
C THR A 306 22.91 -10.10 -3.90
N VAL A 307 22.86 -8.79 -3.70
CA VAL A 307 22.33 -7.84 -4.70
C VAL A 307 23.26 -7.71 -5.91
N THR A 308 24.57 -7.95 -5.73
CA THR A 308 25.56 -7.91 -6.81
C THR A 308 25.66 -9.19 -7.64
N ILE A 309 24.90 -10.24 -7.29
CA ILE A 309 24.82 -11.44 -8.10
C ILE A 309 24.29 -11.04 -9.49
N PRO A 310 25.02 -11.36 -10.58
CA PRO A 310 24.63 -10.94 -11.91
C PRO A 310 23.32 -11.61 -12.34
N PHE A 311 22.42 -10.82 -12.90
CA PHE A 311 21.17 -11.32 -13.44
C PHE A 311 21.41 -12.31 -14.59
N PRO A 312 20.70 -13.46 -14.62
CA PRO A 312 20.75 -14.38 -15.74
C PRO A 312 20.36 -13.70 -17.06
N SER A 313 20.99 -14.11 -18.18
CA SER A 313 20.78 -13.43 -19.48
C SER A 313 19.33 -13.43 -19.96
N HIS A 314 18.55 -14.48 -19.63
CA HIS A 314 17.14 -14.57 -19.98
C HIS A 314 16.30 -13.52 -19.21
N VAL A 315 16.61 -13.27 -17.94
CA VAL A 315 15.99 -12.23 -17.11
C VAL A 315 16.31 -10.84 -17.66
N VAL A 316 17.58 -10.58 -18.00
CA VAL A 316 17.99 -9.31 -18.61
C VAL A 316 17.23 -9.06 -19.92
N THR A 317 17.14 -10.08 -20.78
CA THR A 317 16.42 -10.00 -22.06
C THR A 317 14.93 -9.73 -21.86
N LEU A 318 14.31 -10.40 -20.87
CA LEU A 318 12.91 -10.19 -20.50
C LEU A 318 12.65 -8.72 -20.11
N TRP A 319 13.45 -8.15 -19.21
CA TRP A 319 13.26 -6.77 -18.77
C TRP A 319 13.53 -5.75 -19.87
N ILE A 320 14.53 -5.96 -20.72
CA ILE A 320 14.74 -5.13 -21.92
C ILE A 320 13.48 -5.14 -22.79
N ALA A 321 12.91 -6.32 -23.05
CA ALA A 321 11.68 -6.44 -23.83
C ALA A 321 10.49 -5.72 -23.17
N ILE A 322 10.30 -5.89 -21.86
CA ILE A 322 9.24 -5.21 -21.09
C ILE A 322 9.37 -3.69 -21.18
N PHE A 323 10.57 -3.14 -20.94
CA PHE A 323 10.79 -1.69 -21.02
C PHE A 323 10.62 -1.17 -22.45
N MET A 324 11.09 -1.90 -23.45
CA MET A 324 10.87 -1.53 -24.86
C MET A 324 9.37 -1.50 -25.20
N MET A 325 8.61 -2.53 -24.81
CA MET A 325 7.15 -2.55 -25.01
C MET A 325 6.46 -1.40 -24.27
N LEU A 326 6.89 -1.09 -23.03
CA LEU A 326 6.34 0.01 -22.24
C LEU A 326 6.60 1.37 -22.90
N ILE A 327 7.80 1.59 -23.44
CA ILE A 327 8.15 2.81 -24.18
C ILE A 327 7.31 2.90 -25.44
N LEU A 328 7.25 1.84 -26.25
CA LEU A 328 6.45 1.82 -27.47
C LEU A 328 4.97 2.07 -27.19
N TRP A 329 4.42 1.45 -26.14
CA TRP A 329 3.05 1.67 -25.68
C TRP A 329 2.80 3.13 -25.26
N THR A 330 3.75 3.71 -24.52
CA THR A 330 3.68 5.12 -24.10
C THR A 330 3.73 6.06 -25.31
N VAL A 331 4.63 5.81 -26.27
CA VAL A 331 4.72 6.60 -27.50
C VAL A 331 3.43 6.49 -28.31
N TRP A 332 2.91 5.27 -28.48
CA TRP A 332 1.67 5.02 -29.21
C TRP A 332 0.49 5.79 -28.63
N ASN A 333 0.23 5.63 -27.33
CA ASN A 333 -0.97 6.16 -26.66
C ASN A 333 -0.95 7.69 -26.46
N PHE A 334 0.22 8.34 -26.49
CA PHE A 334 0.32 9.78 -26.21
C PHE A 334 0.74 10.61 -27.41
N PHE A 335 1.41 10.03 -28.42
CA PHE A 335 1.95 10.78 -29.55
C PHE A 335 1.44 10.33 -30.93
N ILE A 336 1.09 9.05 -31.12
CA ILE A 336 0.66 8.52 -32.43
C ILE A 336 -0.86 8.49 -32.54
N ASP A 337 -1.52 7.74 -31.67
CA ASP A 337 -2.97 7.66 -31.57
C ASP A 337 -3.38 8.03 -30.15
N PRO A 338 -3.50 9.33 -29.85
CA PRO A 338 -3.89 9.80 -28.55
C PRO A 338 -5.35 9.43 -28.27
N HIS A 339 -5.58 8.21 -27.79
CA HIS A 339 -6.80 7.79 -27.10
C HIS A 339 -6.95 8.45 -25.73
N THR A 340 -6.03 9.35 -25.35
CA THR A 340 -6.15 10.23 -24.19
C THR A 340 -7.55 10.82 -24.18
N PHE A 341 -8.33 10.48 -23.15
CA PHE A 341 -9.51 11.26 -22.78
C PHE A 341 -9.01 12.70 -22.65
N LYS A 342 -9.31 13.56 -23.64
CA LYS A 342 -9.03 14.98 -23.53
C LYS A 342 -9.77 15.42 -22.28
N VAL A 343 -9.01 15.73 -21.22
CA VAL A 343 -9.57 16.23 -19.96
C VAL A 343 -10.36 17.48 -20.33
N ASP A 344 -11.68 17.35 -20.37
CA ASP A 344 -12.54 18.48 -20.65
C ASP A 344 -12.47 19.43 -19.44
N SER A 345 -12.54 20.73 -19.68
CA SER A 345 -12.84 21.73 -18.67
C SER A 345 -13.94 21.29 -17.69
N LYS A 346 -14.98 20.63 -18.22
CA LYS A 346 -16.09 20.05 -17.43
C LYS A 346 -15.68 18.92 -16.49
N ASP A 347 -14.64 18.14 -16.84
CA ASP A 347 -14.12 17.09 -15.96
C ASP A 347 -13.36 17.68 -14.77
N VAL A 348 -12.63 18.78 -14.99
CA VAL A 348 -11.95 19.50 -13.90
C VAL A 348 -12.97 20.05 -12.91
N GLU A 349 -14.02 20.70 -13.40
CA GLU A 349 -15.12 21.21 -12.58
C GLU A 349 -15.81 20.08 -11.81
N ARG A 350 -16.15 18.97 -12.48
CA ARG A 350 -16.76 17.80 -11.84
C ARG A 350 -15.89 17.21 -10.73
N ARG A 351 -14.58 17.11 -10.93
CA ARG A 351 -13.64 16.66 -9.89
C ARG A 351 -13.59 17.65 -8.73
N ARG A 352 -13.51 18.94 -9.00
CA ARG A 352 -13.55 19.98 -7.96
C ARG A 352 -14.84 19.89 -7.14
N GLU A 353 -15.99 19.71 -7.79
CA GLU A 353 -17.27 19.49 -7.11
C GLU A 353 -17.25 18.22 -6.25
N HIS A 354 -16.80 17.09 -6.80
CA HIS A 354 -16.67 15.83 -6.06
C HIS A 354 -15.82 16.00 -4.79
N TRP A 355 -14.63 16.58 -4.92
CA TRP A 355 -13.71 16.81 -3.80
C TRP A 355 -14.25 17.85 -2.80
N SER A 356 -15.02 18.84 -3.26
CA SER A 356 -15.74 19.77 -2.37
C SER A 356 -16.79 19.05 -1.52
N GLN A 357 -17.51 18.07 -2.08
CA GLN A 357 -18.48 17.25 -1.35
C GLN A 357 -17.78 16.35 -0.34
N VAL A 358 -16.70 15.68 -0.74
CA VAL A 358 -15.87 14.85 0.14
C VAL A 358 -15.38 15.67 1.35
N ARG A 359 -14.79 16.85 1.11
CA ARG A 359 -14.33 17.77 2.17
C ARG A 359 -15.47 18.23 3.07
N ALA A 360 -16.63 18.59 2.52
CA ALA A 360 -17.78 19.02 3.31
C ALA A 360 -18.23 17.92 4.27
N ILE A 361 -18.30 16.67 3.80
CA ILE A 361 -18.65 15.53 4.64
C ILE A 361 -17.58 15.30 5.73
N GLU A 362 -16.30 15.31 5.35
CA GLU A 362 -15.15 15.12 6.26
C GLU A 362 -15.06 16.18 7.36
N THR A 363 -15.39 17.44 7.04
CA THR A 363 -15.34 18.59 7.97
C THR A 363 -16.64 18.81 8.75
N LYS A 364 -17.70 18.03 8.47
CA LYS A 364 -19.07 18.25 8.98
C LYS A 364 -19.65 19.63 8.65
N LEU A 365 -19.11 20.33 7.67
CA LEU A 365 -19.76 21.51 7.13
C LEU A 365 -21.01 21.05 6.37
N SER A 366 -22.14 21.66 6.67
CA SER A 366 -23.36 21.42 5.90
C SER A 366 -23.10 21.77 4.42
N PRO A 367 -23.66 21.05 3.44
CA PRO A 367 -23.53 21.40 2.02
C PRO A 367 -23.98 22.84 1.67
N SER A 368 -24.78 23.46 2.55
CA SER A 368 -25.15 24.88 2.48
C SER A 368 -23.99 25.84 2.80
N GLU A 369 -23.03 25.45 3.63
CA GLU A 369 -21.88 26.29 3.99
C GLU A 369 -20.80 26.27 2.90
N THR A 370 -20.67 25.17 2.14
CA THR A 370 -19.70 25.06 1.03
C THR A 370 -20.07 25.96 -0.16
N ARG A 371 -21.36 26.21 -0.40
CA ARG A 371 -21.83 27.17 -1.42
C ARG A 371 -21.59 28.64 -1.04
N PHE A 372 -21.35 28.93 0.24
CA PHE A 372 -21.09 30.28 0.73
C PHE A 372 -19.62 30.70 0.61
N ILE A 373 -18.69 29.75 0.44
CA ILE A 373 -17.26 30.04 0.35
C ILE A 373 -16.87 30.70 -0.99
N PRO A 374 -17.38 30.28 -2.17
CA PRO A 374 -17.11 31.00 -3.42
C PRO A 374 -17.60 32.44 -3.39
N GLN A 375 -18.79 32.68 -2.85
CA GLN A 375 -19.40 34.02 -2.78
C GLN A 375 -18.66 34.93 -1.80
N PHE A 376 -18.29 34.43 -0.60
CA PHE A 376 -17.56 35.21 0.39
C PHE A 376 -16.15 35.61 -0.09
N PHE A 377 -15.47 34.75 -0.84
CA PHE A 377 -14.17 35.08 -1.45
C PHE A 377 -14.32 36.04 -2.64
N LEU A 378 -15.34 35.87 -3.49
CA LEU A 378 -15.66 36.83 -4.54
C LEU A 378 -16.02 38.21 -3.97
N ASP A 379 -16.83 38.28 -2.91
CA ASP A 379 -17.24 39.55 -2.30
C ASP A 379 -16.06 40.27 -1.63
N LYS A 380 -15.12 39.52 -1.02
CA LYS A 380 -13.87 40.09 -0.50
C LYS A 380 -12.92 40.56 -1.60
N LEU A 381 -12.79 39.81 -2.71
CA LEU A 381 -12.00 40.24 -3.87
C LEU A 381 -12.62 41.47 -4.54
N THR A 382 -13.95 41.57 -4.58
CA THR A 382 -14.67 42.73 -5.13
C THR A 382 -14.57 43.95 -4.20
N GLN A 383 -14.59 43.76 -2.87
CA GLN A 383 -14.34 44.82 -1.88
C GLN A 383 -12.88 45.31 -1.82
N MET A 384 -11.92 44.46 -2.16
CA MET A 384 -10.52 44.89 -2.28
C MET A 384 -10.30 45.68 -3.57
N ARG A 385 -11.01 45.36 -4.65
CA ARG A 385 -10.93 46.08 -5.93
C ARG A 385 -11.58 47.47 -5.90
N THR A 386 -12.57 47.71 -5.05
CA THR A 386 -13.24 49.01 -4.92
C THR A 386 -12.58 49.96 -3.92
N LYS A 387 -11.44 49.56 -3.32
CA LYS A 387 -10.64 50.42 -2.42
C LYS A 387 -9.35 50.95 -3.06
N GLU A 388 -9.12 50.66 -4.34
CA GLU A 388 -7.96 51.14 -5.12
C GLU A 388 -8.33 52.14 -6.23
N ASP A 389 -9.58 52.64 -6.26
CA ASP A 389 -9.99 53.78 -7.10
C ASP A 389 -10.18 55.05 -6.27
#